data_AF-A0A0B5ER77-F1
#
_entry.id   AF-A0A0B5ER77-F1
#
_cell.length_a   1.000
_cell.length_b   1.000
_cell.length_c   1.000
_cell.angle_alpha   90.00
_cell.angle_beta   90.00
_cell.angle_gamma   90.00
#
_symmetry.space_group_name_H-M   'P 1'
#
loop_
_entity.id
_entity.type
_entity.pdbx_description
1 polymer ?
#
loop_
_entity_poly.entity_id
_entity_poly.type
_entity_poly.pdbx_seq_one_letter_code
_entity_poly.pdbx_strand_id
1 'polypeptide(L)'
;MYDPTVARLTYRALLGRRRALILFALPALLLLIAAAVRGFNGPDDGVASDVLGGFALATMVPLIGVFAGTGAIGPEIDDGSVVYLLAKPVKRPTIIFTKLIVAIAVTMVFSAVPTLLAGLILNGNGQQVAVAYTVAALVASIAYAAIFLLLGTVTRHAVVFGLVYALVWEAVFGSLVSGARTLSVQQWALAVGGRTAEGDLVTSEVGLPLATVLLLAVTVLATWYAGQRLRSLTLAGEE
;
A
#
# COMPACT_ATOMS: atom_id res chain seq x y z
N MET A 1 21.28 -9.36 1.03
CA MET A 1 20.72 -9.44 -0.33
C MET A 1 19.82 -8.23 -0.54
N TYR A 2 20.43 -7.10 -0.87
CA TYR A 2 19.83 -5.79 -1.15
C TYR A 2 20.85 -5.10 -2.05
N ASP A 3 20.40 -4.52 -3.16
CA ASP A 3 21.31 -3.80 -4.06
C ASP A 3 21.07 -2.28 -3.95
N PRO A 4 22.01 -1.50 -3.40
CA PRO A 4 21.82 -0.07 -3.19
C PRO A 4 21.66 0.71 -4.51
N THR A 5 22.18 0.19 -5.61
CA THR A 5 22.05 0.83 -6.93
C THR A 5 20.63 0.64 -7.46
N VAL A 6 20.10 -0.59 -7.39
CA VAL A 6 18.71 -0.89 -7.78
C VAL A 6 17.74 -0.09 -6.92
N ALA A 7 18.00 0.01 -5.62
CA ALA A 7 17.17 0.79 -4.71
C ALA A 7 17.15 2.28 -5.09
N ARG A 8 18.33 2.88 -5.34
CA ARG A 8 18.44 4.29 -5.74
C ARG A 8 17.73 4.59 -7.07
N LEU A 9 17.85 3.70 -8.05
CA LEU A 9 17.18 3.84 -9.33
C LEU A 9 15.66 3.74 -9.19
N THR A 10 15.18 2.74 -8.45
CA THR A 10 13.74 2.54 -8.19
C THR A 10 13.15 3.73 -7.43
N TYR A 11 13.83 4.22 -6.39
CA TYR A 11 13.42 5.40 -5.64
C TYR A 11 13.31 6.64 -6.52
N ARG A 12 14.30 6.89 -7.38
CA ARG A 12 14.27 8.03 -8.33
C ARG A 12 13.18 7.88 -9.39
N ALA A 13 12.90 6.67 -9.84
CA ALA A 13 11.83 6.39 -10.80
C ALA A 13 10.45 6.66 -10.17
N LEU A 14 10.24 6.25 -8.92
CA LEU A 14 8.99 6.47 -8.18
C LEU A 14 8.78 7.94 -7.83
N LEU A 15 9.81 8.63 -7.34
CA LEU A 15 9.72 10.02 -6.87
C LEU A 15 10.17 11.06 -7.91
N GLY A 16 10.17 10.70 -9.19
CA GLY A 16 10.42 11.64 -10.27
C GLY A 16 9.40 12.80 -10.26
N ARG A 17 9.87 14.02 -10.57
CA ARG A 17 9.14 15.31 -10.38
C ARG A 17 7.63 15.27 -10.71
N ARG A 18 7.24 14.76 -11.88
CA ARG A 18 5.81 14.76 -12.30
C ARG A 18 4.99 13.67 -11.61
N ARG A 19 5.59 12.50 -11.35
CA ARG A 19 4.91 11.34 -10.76
C ARG A 19 4.77 11.50 -9.24
N ALA A 20 5.74 12.13 -8.58
CA ALA A 20 5.69 12.44 -7.16
C ALA A 20 4.49 13.32 -6.77
N LEU A 21 4.02 14.21 -7.66
CA LEU A 21 2.87 15.08 -7.37
C LEU A 21 1.61 14.29 -7.02
N ILE A 22 1.34 13.18 -7.70
CA ILE A 22 0.18 12.31 -7.43
C ILE A 22 0.32 11.68 -6.04
N LEU A 23 1.54 11.27 -5.70
CA LEU A 23 1.86 10.66 -4.41
C LEU A 23 1.70 11.64 -3.24
N PHE A 24 1.90 12.95 -3.46
CA PHE A 24 1.64 13.99 -2.48
C PHE A 24 0.17 14.47 -2.45
N ALA A 25 -0.56 14.34 -3.56
CA ALA A 25 -1.92 14.85 -3.68
C ALA A 25 -2.89 14.15 -2.71
N LEU A 26 -2.85 12.82 -2.61
CA LEU A 26 -3.72 12.05 -1.71
C LEU A 26 -3.45 12.36 -0.22
N PRO A 27 -2.20 12.35 0.27
CA PRO A 27 -1.85 12.84 1.60
C PRO A 27 -2.29 14.26 1.90
N ALA A 28 -2.06 15.18 0.96
CA ALA A 28 -2.45 16.57 1.14
C ALA A 28 -3.98 16.70 1.24
N LEU A 29 -4.71 15.93 0.45
CA LEU A 29 -6.17 15.87 0.52
C LEU A 29 -6.65 15.32 1.87
N LEU A 30 -6.03 14.26 2.39
CA LEU A 30 -6.35 13.73 3.73
C LEU A 30 -6.15 14.80 4.81
N LEU A 31 -5.03 15.52 4.79
CA LEU A 31 -4.74 16.56 5.77
C LEU A 31 -5.70 17.76 5.64
N LEU A 32 -6.10 18.11 4.42
CA LEU A 32 -7.10 19.14 4.17
C LEU A 32 -8.47 18.73 4.73
N ILE A 33 -8.91 17.50 4.47
CA ILE A 33 -10.15 16.95 5.03
C ILE A 33 -10.08 16.96 6.56
N ALA A 34 -8.98 16.49 7.15
CA ALA A 34 -8.78 16.48 8.60
C ALA A 34 -8.88 17.89 9.22
N ALA A 35 -8.21 18.87 8.62
CA ALA A 35 -8.25 20.25 9.08
C ALA A 35 -9.65 20.88 8.94
N ALA A 36 -10.33 20.64 7.81
CA ALA A 36 -11.69 21.13 7.58
C ALA A 36 -12.67 20.54 8.60
N VAL A 37 -12.66 19.21 8.77
CA VAL A 37 -13.51 18.50 9.73
C VAL A 37 -13.26 19.01 11.15
N ARG A 38 -11.99 19.17 11.55
CA ARG A 38 -11.63 19.73 12.86
C ARG A 38 -12.17 21.16 13.04
N GLY A 39 -12.12 21.97 11.99
CA GLY A 39 -12.61 23.34 12.01
C GLY A 39 -14.13 23.48 12.13
N PHE A 40 -14.89 22.57 11.50
CA PHE A 40 -16.36 22.62 11.51
C PHE A 40 -17.00 21.88 12.69
N ASN A 41 -16.47 20.73 13.08
CA ASN A 41 -17.11 19.83 14.04
C ASN A 41 -16.41 19.77 15.40
N GLY A 42 -15.17 20.28 15.51
CA GLY A 42 -14.36 20.16 16.73
C GLY A 42 -13.74 18.76 16.92
N PRO A 43 -13.24 18.44 18.14
CA PRO A 43 -12.74 17.11 18.49
C PRO A 43 -13.87 16.08 18.57
N ASP A 44 -13.82 15.05 17.73
CA ASP A 44 -14.74 13.90 17.77
C ASP A 44 -14.01 12.61 17.36
N ASP A 45 -14.01 11.60 18.23
CA ASP A 45 -13.30 10.33 18.01
C ASP A 45 -13.99 9.46 16.95
N GLY A 46 -15.31 9.51 16.85
CA GLY A 46 -16.08 8.76 15.87
C GLY A 46 -15.83 9.29 14.46
N VAL A 47 -15.92 10.60 14.28
CA VAL A 47 -15.60 11.25 12.99
C VAL A 47 -14.14 11.03 12.61
N ALA A 48 -13.22 11.04 13.59
CA ALA A 48 -11.83 10.72 13.33
C ALA A 48 -11.66 9.28 12.81
N SER A 49 -12.33 8.31 13.43
CA SER A 49 -12.34 6.91 13.00
C SER A 49 -12.90 6.75 11.57
N ASP A 50 -14.00 7.44 11.26
CA ASP A 50 -14.63 7.38 9.93
C ASP A 50 -13.71 7.95 8.83
N VAL A 51 -13.05 9.09 9.09
CA VAL A 51 -12.14 9.71 8.12
C VAL A 51 -10.89 8.85 7.91
N LEU A 52 -10.28 8.35 8.99
CA LEU A 52 -9.07 7.53 8.91
C LEU A 52 -9.36 6.14 8.35
N GLY A 53 -10.49 5.54 8.70
CA GLY A 53 -10.92 4.24 8.17
C GLY A 53 -11.36 4.31 6.71
N GLY A 54 -12.28 5.21 6.39
CA GLY A 54 -12.89 5.32 5.07
C GLY A 54 -11.97 5.95 4.03
N PHE A 55 -11.29 7.06 4.37
CA PHE A 55 -10.41 7.72 3.41
C PHE A 55 -8.98 7.20 3.51
N ALA A 56 -8.35 7.26 4.70
CA ALA A 56 -6.93 6.96 4.81
C ALA A 56 -6.64 5.47 4.51
N LEU A 57 -7.32 4.55 5.20
CA LEU A 57 -7.10 3.11 5.01
C LEU A 57 -7.79 2.52 3.78
N ALA A 58 -9.08 2.79 3.55
CA ALA A 58 -9.80 2.10 2.47
C ALA A 58 -9.46 2.64 1.08
N THR A 59 -9.05 3.92 0.98
CA THR A 59 -8.83 4.58 -0.31
C THR A 59 -7.37 4.95 -0.52
N MET A 60 -6.80 5.76 0.37
CA MET A 60 -5.46 6.32 0.15
C MET A 60 -4.36 5.24 0.18
N VAL A 61 -4.32 4.36 1.18
CA VAL A 61 -3.26 3.35 1.29
C VAL A 61 -3.21 2.39 0.09
N PRO A 62 -4.34 1.80 -0.37
CA PRO A 62 -4.34 0.97 -1.58
C PRO A 62 -3.88 1.74 -2.81
N LEU A 63 -4.36 2.97 -3.02
CA LEU A 63 -3.99 3.78 -4.19
C LEU A 63 -2.49 4.13 -4.22
N ILE A 64 -1.92 4.50 -3.06
CA ILE A 64 -0.48 4.72 -2.92
C ILE A 64 0.27 3.40 -3.18
N GLY A 65 -0.24 2.28 -2.66
CA GLY A 65 0.30 0.95 -2.90
C GLY A 65 0.30 0.56 -4.39
N VAL A 66 -0.79 0.84 -5.12
CA VAL A 66 -0.87 0.62 -6.58
C VAL A 66 0.24 1.39 -7.26
N PHE A 67 0.34 2.70 -6.97
CA PHE A 67 1.33 3.56 -7.58
C PHE A 67 2.77 3.10 -7.28
N ALA A 68 3.09 2.83 -6.02
CA ALA A 68 4.44 2.45 -5.60
C ALA A 68 4.81 1.03 -6.05
N GLY A 69 3.90 0.06 -5.90
CA GLY A 69 4.11 -1.34 -6.26
C GLY A 69 4.25 -1.55 -7.76
N THR A 70 3.28 -1.05 -8.54
CA THR A 70 3.32 -1.17 -10.01
C THR A 70 4.44 -0.30 -10.59
N GLY A 71 4.64 0.92 -10.08
CA GLY A 71 5.67 1.84 -10.54
C GLY A 71 7.10 1.38 -10.26
N ALA A 72 7.30 0.46 -9.31
CA ALA A 72 8.61 -0.07 -8.99
C ALA A 72 9.17 -0.97 -10.08
N ILE A 73 8.33 -1.59 -10.92
CA ILE A 73 8.76 -2.55 -11.94
C ILE A 73 8.11 -2.34 -13.32
N GLY A 74 6.89 -1.80 -13.38
CA GLY A 74 6.13 -1.60 -14.61
C GLY A 74 6.90 -0.88 -15.71
N PRO A 75 7.51 0.30 -15.46
CA PRO A 75 8.26 1.03 -16.50
C PRO A 75 9.39 0.22 -17.12
N GLU A 76 10.05 -0.64 -16.34
CA GLU A 76 11.14 -1.46 -16.87
C GLU A 76 10.60 -2.57 -17.78
N ILE A 77 9.43 -3.12 -17.46
CA ILE A 77 8.77 -4.17 -18.25
C ILE A 77 8.18 -3.57 -19.54
N ASP A 78 7.53 -2.42 -19.42
CA ASP A 78 6.85 -1.75 -20.54
C ASP A 78 7.86 -1.21 -21.58
N ASP A 79 8.99 -0.65 -21.13
CA ASP A 79 10.04 -0.12 -22.01
C ASP A 79 10.96 -1.22 -22.58
N GLY A 80 10.73 -2.50 -22.24
CA GLY A 80 11.62 -3.63 -22.58
C GLY A 80 13.00 -3.56 -21.92
N SER A 81 13.27 -2.53 -21.13
CA SER A 81 14.56 -2.28 -20.48
C SER A 81 14.87 -3.25 -19.33
N VAL A 82 13.89 -4.06 -18.90
CA VAL A 82 14.13 -5.24 -18.04
C VAL A 82 15.26 -6.08 -18.59
N VAL A 83 15.41 -6.22 -19.91
CA VAL A 83 16.50 -7.00 -20.53
C VAL A 83 17.88 -6.48 -20.13
N TYR A 84 18.09 -5.17 -20.03
CA TYR A 84 19.36 -4.59 -19.57
C TYR A 84 19.60 -4.85 -18.08
N LEU A 85 18.54 -4.94 -17.27
CA LEU A 85 18.66 -5.40 -15.88
C LEU A 85 18.97 -6.90 -15.79
N LEU A 86 18.44 -7.70 -16.71
CA LEU A 86 18.71 -9.13 -16.81
C LEU A 86 20.15 -9.44 -17.28
N ALA A 87 20.81 -8.50 -17.96
CA ALA A 87 22.20 -8.60 -18.38
C ALA A 87 23.20 -8.38 -17.22
N LYS A 88 22.77 -7.81 -16.09
CA LYS A 88 23.63 -7.69 -14.90
C LYS A 88 23.70 -9.02 -14.14
N PRO A 89 24.86 -9.37 -13.55
CA PRO A 89 25.04 -10.62 -12.78
C PRO A 89 24.40 -10.52 -11.38
N VAL A 90 23.13 -10.10 -11.30
CA VAL A 90 22.36 -9.99 -10.06
C VAL A 90 21.27 -11.04 -10.07
N LYS A 91 21.15 -11.80 -8.96
CA LYS A 91 20.09 -12.81 -8.83
C LYS A 91 18.71 -12.14 -8.94
N ARG A 92 17.85 -12.66 -9.80
CA ARG A 92 16.50 -12.11 -10.07
C ARG A 92 15.63 -11.91 -8.81
N PRO A 93 15.61 -12.81 -7.81
CA PRO A 93 14.92 -12.57 -6.55
C PRO A 93 15.45 -11.36 -5.76
N THR A 94 16.74 -11.01 -5.90
CA THR A 94 17.33 -9.84 -5.23
C THR A 94 16.76 -8.54 -5.79
N ILE A 95 16.47 -8.50 -7.09
CA ILE A 95 15.89 -7.33 -7.76
C ILE A 95 14.48 -7.10 -7.23
N ILE A 96 13.64 -8.15 -7.26
CA ILE A 96 12.26 -8.09 -6.72
C ILE A 96 12.25 -7.69 -5.25
N PHE A 97 13.09 -8.32 -4.42
CA PHE A 97 13.16 -8.02 -3.00
C PHE A 97 13.60 -6.57 -2.73
N THR A 98 14.62 -6.09 -3.46
CA THR A 98 15.09 -4.70 -3.32
C THR A 98 14.01 -3.70 -3.75
N LYS A 99 13.33 -3.95 -4.87
CA LYS A 99 12.22 -3.11 -5.35
C LYS A 99 11.05 -3.11 -4.38
N LEU A 100 10.73 -4.27 -3.81
CA LEU A 100 9.69 -4.40 -2.81
C LEU A 100 10.01 -3.56 -1.56
N ILE A 101 11.25 -3.61 -1.06
CA ILE A 101 11.67 -2.77 0.08
C ILE A 101 11.42 -1.28 -0.21
N VAL A 102 11.81 -0.81 -1.41
CA VAL A 102 11.60 0.59 -1.80
C VAL A 102 10.11 0.90 -1.91
N ALA A 103 9.32 0.03 -2.54
CA ALA A 103 7.88 0.21 -2.67
C ALA A 103 7.17 0.24 -1.30
N ILE A 104 7.53 -0.65 -0.38
CA ILE A 104 7.04 -0.66 1.00
C ILE A 104 7.41 0.63 1.70
N ALA A 105 8.68 1.05 1.66
CA ALA A 105 9.13 2.26 2.33
C ALA A 105 8.41 3.52 1.82
N VAL A 106 8.25 3.64 0.50
CA VAL A 106 7.49 4.74 -0.10
C VAL A 106 6.02 4.68 0.32
N THR A 107 5.38 3.51 0.25
CA THR A 107 3.96 3.36 0.62
C THR A 107 3.75 3.69 2.10
N MET A 108 4.62 3.22 2.99
CA MET A 108 4.58 3.51 4.43
C MET A 108 4.73 5.00 4.70
N VAL A 109 5.76 5.65 4.14
CA VAL A 109 6.00 7.08 4.40
C VAL A 109 4.82 7.93 3.94
N PHE A 110 4.29 7.66 2.75
CA PHE A 110 3.20 8.45 2.18
C PHE A 110 1.81 8.05 2.68
N SER A 111 1.67 6.93 3.39
CA SER A 111 0.40 6.51 3.97
C SER A 111 0.36 6.74 5.48
N ALA A 112 1.33 6.19 6.22
CA ALA A 112 1.35 6.19 7.67
C ALA A 112 1.61 7.59 8.25
N VAL A 113 2.55 8.37 7.70
CA VAL A 113 2.86 9.71 8.23
C VAL A 113 1.65 10.66 8.09
N PRO A 114 1.01 10.78 6.92
CA PRO A 114 -0.19 11.60 6.78
C PRO A 114 -1.36 11.09 7.62
N THR A 115 -1.51 9.77 7.79
CA THR A 115 -2.55 9.17 8.64
C THR A 115 -2.35 9.58 10.10
N LEU A 116 -1.12 9.51 10.61
CA LEU A 116 -0.79 9.95 11.96
C LEU A 116 -1.07 11.43 12.15
N LEU A 117 -0.58 12.28 11.23
CA LEU A 117 -0.78 13.72 11.28
C LEU A 117 -2.28 14.07 11.22
N ALA A 118 -3.05 13.42 10.34
CA ALA A 118 -4.49 13.63 10.24
C ALA A 118 -5.22 13.24 11.53
N GLY A 119 -4.88 12.09 12.13
CA GLY A 119 -5.49 11.67 13.40
C GLY A 119 -5.15 12.61 14.56
N LEU A 120 -3.92 13.16 14.59
CA LEU A 120 -3.53 14.19 15.56
C LEU A 120 -4.30 15.50 15.35
N ILE A 121 -4.54 15.91 14.10
CA ILE A 121 -5.33 17.10 13.78
C ILE A 121 -6.80 16.91 14.18
N LEU A 122 -7.38 15.74 13.88
CA LEU A 122 -8.79 15.44 14.09
C LEU A 122 -9.15 15.40 15.57
N ASN A 123 -8.43 14.63 16.38
CA ASN A 123 -8.75 14.51 17.80
C ASN A 123 -7.54 14.39 18.75
N GLY A 124 -6.35 14.86 18.34
CA GLY A 124 -5.19 14.86 19.24
C GLY A 124 -4.78 13.48 19.74
N ASN A 125 -5.15 12.41 19.03
CA ASN A 125 -4.99 11.01 19.43
C ASN A 125 -5.84 10.56 20.65
N GLY A 126 -7.05 11.10 20.79
CA GLY A 126 -8.08 10.50 21.65
C GLY A 126 -8.23 9.00 21.39
N GLN A 127 -8.33 8.21 22.46
CA GLN A 127 -8.49 6.75 22.40
C GLN A 127 -7.42 6.00 21.59
N GLN A 128 -6.23 6.59 21.40
CA GLN A 128 -5.15 6.06 20.56
C GLN A 128 -5.55 5.77 19.10
N VAL A 129 -6.63 6.40 18.62
CA VAL A 129 -7.18 6.16 17.27
C VAL A 129 -6.15 6.48 16.18
N ALA A 130 -5.42 7.59 16.31
CA ALA A 130 -4.41 7.98 15.32
C ALA A 130 -3.28 6.94 15.23
N VAL A 131 -2.84 6.40 16.37
CA VAL A 131 -1.81 5.35 16.43
C VAL A 131 -2.33 4.05 15.82
N ALA A 132 -3.55 3.64 16.16
CA ALA A 132 -4.16 2.42 15.63
C ALA A 132 -4.27 2.41 14.10
N TYR A 133 -4.78 3.50 13.52
CA TYR A 133 -4.86 3.65 12.07
C TYR A 133 -3.48 3.77 11.42
N THR A 134 -2.49 4.36 12.11
CA THR A 134 -1.11 4.43 11.63
C THR A 134 -0.47 3.04 11.57
N VAL A 135 -0.63 2.22 12.61
CA VAL A 135 -0.14 0.83 12.63
C VAL A 135 -0.83 0.01 11.54
N ALA A 136 -2.15 0.13 11.40
CA ALA A 136 -2.88 -0.50 10.31
C ALA A 136 -2.34 -0.06 8.93
N ALA A 137 -2.10 1.24 8.73
CA ALA A 137 -1.55 1.76 7.46
C ALA A 137 -0.16 1.19 7.16
N LEU A 138 0.71 1.07 8.16
CA LEU A 138 2.03 0.46 8.01
C LEU A 138 1.93 -1.01 7.57
N VAL A 139 1.08 -1.79 8.24
CA VAL A 139 0.88 -3.21 7.95
C VAL A 139 0.25 -3.41 6.57
N ALA A 140 -0.80 -2.66 6.25
CA ALA A 140 -1.45 -2.68 4.94
C ALA A 140 -0.47 -2.32 3.82
N SER A 141 0.42 -1.34 4.04
CA SER A 141 1.43 -0.92 3.06
C SER A 141 2.34 -2.07 2.62
N ILE A 142 2.66 -3.01 3.52
CA ILE A 142 3.49 -4.19 3.21
C ILE A 142 2.76 -5.09 2.21
N ALA A 143 1.51 -5.46 2.55
CA ALA A 143 0.72 -6.38 1.75
C ALA A 143 0.36 -5.78 0.38
N TYR A 144 -0.10 -4.52 0.35
CA TYR A 144 -0.42 -3.85 -0.91
C TYR A 144 0.80 -3.68 -1.81
N ALA A 145 1.95 -3.27 -1.26
CA ALA A 145 3.17 -3.16 -2.06
C ALA A 145 3.56 -4.51 -2.69
N ALA A 146 3.43 -5.62 -1.95
CA ALA A 146 3.72 -6.96 -2.47
C ALA A 146 2.73 -7.41 -3.57
N ILE A 147 1.42 -7.22 -3.34
CA ILE A 147 0.36 -7.56 -4.30
C ILE A 147 0.53 -6.76 -5.59
N PHE A 148 0.69 -5.45 -5.50
CA PHE A 148 0.76 -4.58 -6.66
C PHE A 148 2.09 -4.67 -7.40
N LEU A 149 3.19 -4.97 -6.70
CA LEU A 149 4.45 -5.30 -7.36
C LEU A 149 4.33 -6.61 -8.15
N LEU A 150 3.68 -7.64 -7.59
CA LEU A 150 3.38 -8.85 -8.33
C LEU A 150 2.54 -8.55 -9.57
N LEU A 151 1.47 -7.77 -9.42
CA LEU A 151 0.61 -7.38 -10.53
C LEU A 151 1.39 -6.64 -11.63
N GLY A 152 2.28 -5.72 -11.24
CA GLY A 152 3.23 -5.05 -12.12
C GLY A 152 4.19 -5.99 -12.83
N THR A 153 4.52 -7.12 -12.21
CA THR A 153 5.42 -8.13 -12.80
C THR A 153 4.70 -9.03 -13.81
N VAL A 154 3.40 -9.29 -13.60
CA VAL A 154 2.63 -10.26 -14.39
C VAL A 154 1.85 -9.60 -15.53
N THR A 155 1.48 -8.31 -15.40
CA THR A 155 0.57 -7.62 -16.33
C THR A 155 1.12 -6.29 -16.81
N ARG A 156 0.93 -5.98 -18.11
CA ARG A 156 1.26 -4.66 -18.70
C ARG A 156 0.30 -3.55 -18.24
N HIS A 157 -0.94 -3.90 -17.92
CA HIS A 157 -1.97 -2.96 -17.46
C HIS A 157 -2.13 -2.96 -15.93
N ALA A 158 -1.05 -3.19 -15.19
CA ALA A 158 -1.10 -3.41 -13.74
C ALA A 158 -1.74 -2.24 -12.97
N VAL A 159 -1.55 -1.01 -13.43
CA VAL A 159 -2.18 0.18 -12.82
C VAL A 159 -3.70 0.08 -12.92
N VAL A 160 -4.24 -0.30 -14.08
CA VAL A 160 -5.69 -0.40 -14.29
C VAL A 160 -6.28 -1.47 -13.39
N PHE A 161 -5.71 -2.68 -13.38
CA PHE A 161 -6.18 -3.76 -12.51
C PHE A 161 -6.01 -3.40 -11.02
N GLY A 162 -4.92 -2.74 -10.67
CA GLY A 162 -4.66 -2.29 -9.30
C GLY A 162 -5.68 -1.26 -8.83
N LEU A 163 -6.04 -0.29 -9.69
CA LEU A 163 -7.09 0.70 -9.41
C LEU A 163 -8.47 0.04 -9.29
N VAL A 164 -8.80 -0.90 -10.17
CA VAL A 164 -10.07 -1.65 -10.08
C VAL A 164 -10.13 -2.40 -8.75
N TYR A 165 -9.06 -3.08 -8.35
CA TYR A 165 -9.02 -3.75 -7.06
C TYR A 165 -9.13 -2.74 -5.89
N ALA A 166 -8.32 -1.68 -5.86
CA ALA A 166 -8.36 -0.68 -4.79
C ALA A 166 -9.73 0.01 -4.66
N LEU A 167 -10.36 0.40 -5.77
CA LEU A 167 -11.60 1.17 -5.75
C LEU A 167 -12.85 0.28 -5.67
N VAL A 168 -12.88 -0.84 -6.38
CA VAL A 168 -14.06 -1.72 -6.43
C VAL A 168 -14.01 -2.71 -5.28
N TRP A 169 -12.88 -3.38 -5.06
CA TRP A 169 -12.80 -4.41 -4.01
C TRP A 169 -12.73 -3.80 -2.62
N GLU A 170 -11.77 -2.93 -2.35
CA GLU A 170 -11.57 -2.40 -0.99
C GLU A 170 -12.63 -1.34 -0.64
N ALA A 171 -12.85 -0.34 -1.49
CA ALA A 171 -13.77 0.75 -1.14
C ALA A 171 -15.27 0.39 -1.27
N VAL A 172 -15.67 -0.44 -2.24
CA VAL A 172 -17.09 -0.82 -2.43
C VAL A 172 -17.42 -2.15 -1.75
N PHE A 173 -16.75 -3.24 -2.11
CA PHE A 173 -17.07 -4.54 -1.53
C PHE A 173 -16.66 -4.64 -0.05
N GLY A 174 -15.49 -4.09 0.30
CA GLY A 174 -15.00 -4.02 1.68
C GLY A 174 -15.88 -3.14 2.58
N SER A 175 -16.63 -2.18 2.04
CA SER A 175 -17.56 -1.36 2.84
C SER A 175 -18.97 -1.94 2.90
N LEU A 176 -19.46 -2.62 1.86
CA LEU A 176 -20.87 -3.03 1.76
C LEU A 176 -21.15 -4.50 2.14
N VAL A 177 -20.17 -5.41 1.99
CA VAL A 177 -20.41 -6.85 2.11
C VAL A 177 -19.55 -7.45 3.22
N SER A 178 -20.18 -7.88 4.32
CA SER A 178 -19.50 -8.51 5.48
C SER A 178 -18.72 -9.77 5.10
N GLY A 179 -19.25 -10.59 4.19
CA GLY A 179 -18.50 -11.74 3.65
C GLY A 179 -17.21 -11.32 2.93
N ALA A 180 -17.23 -10.21 2.19
CA ALA A 180 -16.08 -9.72 1.43
C ALA A 180 -15.03 -9.04 2.33
N ARG A 181 -15.45 -8.42 3.43
CA ARG A 181 -14.56 -7.84 4.45
C ARG A 181 -13.56 -8.86 5.00
N THR A 182 -13.95 -10.13 5.11
CA THR A 182 -13.02 -11.18 5.56
C THR A 182 -11.82 -11.41 4.64
N LEU A 183 -11.93 -11.02 3.36
CA LEU A 183 -10.88 -11.13 2.34
C LEU A 183 -10.25 -9.77 2.00
N SER A 184 -10.53 -8.72 2.76
CA SER A 184 -9.96 -7.39 2.57
C SER A 184 -8.65 -7.25 3.33
N VAL A 185 -7.62 -6.74 2.64
CA VAL A 185 -6.31 -6.46 3.25
C VAL A 185 -6.44 -5.36 4.30
N GLN A 186 -7.36 -4.40 4.10
CA GLN A 186 -7.69 -3.39 5.08
C GLN A 186 -8.17 -4.00 6.39
N GLN A 187 -9.09 -4.97 6.35
CA GLN A 187 -9.61 -5.62 7.56
C GLN A 187 -8.53 -6.40 8.30
N TRP A 188 -7.64 -7.09 7.58
CA TRP A 188 -6.50 -7.76 8.20
C TRP A 188 -5.55 -6.78 8.89
N ALA A 189 -5.31 -5.61 8.27
CA ALA A 189 -4.49 -4.58 8.85
C ALA A 189 -5.15 -3.90 10.07
N LEU A 190 -6.47 -3.67 10.03
CA LEU A 190 -7.27 -3.19 11.16
C LEU A 190 -7.22 -4.17 12.34
N ALA A 191 -7.23 -5.48 12.09
CA ALA A 191 -7.09 -6.49 13.15
C ALA A 191 -5.78 -6.33 13.94
N VAL A 192 -4.71 -5.88 13.27
CA VAL A 192 -3.42 -5.63 13.91
C VAL A 192 -3.39 -4.24 14.56
N GLY A 193 -3.84 -3.19 13.86
CA GLY A 193 -3.84 -1.81 14.37
C GLY A 193 -4.77 -1.60 15.56
N GLY A 194 -5.95 -2.23 15.54
CA GLY A 194 -6.95 -2.13 16.61
C GLY A 194 -6.46 -2.61 17.98
N ARG A 195 -5.37 -3.41 18.05
CA ARG A 195 -4.73 -3.77 19.33
C ARG A 195 -4.11 -2.61 20.07
N THR A 196 -3.85 -1.52 19.36
CA THR A 196 -3.31 -0.29 19.94
C THR A 196 -4.38 0.76 20.19
N ALA A 197 -5.63 0.53 19.79
CA ALA A 197 -6.73 1.44 20.12
C ALA A 197 -7.22 1.20 21.56
N GLU A 198 -7.64 2.27 22.23
CA GLU A 198 -8.34 2.21 23.51
C GLU A 198 -9.85 2.33 23.27
N GLY A 199 -10.58 1.22 23.29
CA GLY A 199 -12.03 1.19 23.07
C GLY A 199 -12.46 0.57 21.74
N ASP A 200 -13.75 0.64 21.42
CA ASP A 200 -14.37 -0.09 20.31
C ASP A 200 -14.48 0.72 19.00
N LEU A 201 -13.73 1.82 18.86
CA LEU A 201 -13.78 2.63 17.64
C LEU A 201 -13.00 2.05 16.47
N VAL A 202 -12.06 1.13 16.71
CA VAL A 202 -11.27 0.46 15.67
C VAL A 202 -11.58 -1.03 15.69
N THR A 203 -12.61 -1.42 14.94
CA THR A 203 -13.06 -2.81 14.85
C THR A 203 -12.55 -3.49 13.58
N SER A 204 -12.30 -4.80 13.68
CA SER A 204 -12.02 -5.68 12.54
C SER A 204 -13.00 -6.84 12.56
N GLU A 205 -13.49 -7.24 11.39
CA GLU A 205 -14.31 -8.46 11.27
C GLU A 205 -13.48 -9.76 11.33
N VAL A 206 -12.15 -9.65 11.17
CA VAL A 206 -11.23 -10.78 11.17
C VAL A 206 -10.47 -10.84 12.49
N GLY A 207 -10.39 -12.04 13.08
CA GLY A 207 -9.58 -12.29 14.26
C GLY A 207 -8.09 -12.15 13.99
N LEU A 208 -7.35 -11.59 14.95
CA LEU A 208 -5.93 -11.27 14.81
C LEU A 208 -5.05 -12.44 14.32
N PRO A 209 -5.19 -13.69 14.81
CA PRO A 209 -4.35 -14.80 14.34
C PRO A 209 -4.56 -15.11 12.85
N LEU A 210 -5.81 -15.02 12.38
CA LEU A 210 -6.12 -15.27 10.98
C LEU A 210 -5.59 -14.13 10.10
N ALA A 211 -5.80 -12.87 10.53
CA ALA A 211 -5.32 -11.70 9.83
C ALA A 211 -3.79 -11.71 9.64
N THR A 212 -3.02 -12.03 10.69
CA THR A 212 -1.55 -12.07 10.61
C THR A 212 -1.06 -13.18 9.69
N VAL A 213 -1.67 -14.36 9.74
CA VAL A 213 -1.35 -15.47 8.83
C VAL A 213 -1.64 -15.09 7.38
N LEU A 214 -2.79 -14.48 7.09
CA LEU A 214 -3.17 -14.06 5.75
C LEU A 214 -2.24 -12.95 5.21
N LEU A 215 -1.88 -11.97 6.03
CA LEU A 215 -0.93 -10.91 5.68
C LEU A 215 0.47 -11.47 5.36
N LEU A 216 0.96 -12.40 6.19
CA LEU A 216 2.25 -13.06 5.94
C LEU A 216 2.19 -13.92 4.67
N ALA A 217 1.13 -14.72 4.52
CA ALA A 217 0.94 -15.59 3.36
C ALA A 217 0.89 -14.78 2.07
N VAL A 218 0.05 -13.74 1.99
CA VAL A 218 -0.08 -12.92 0.78
C VAL A 218 1.23 -12.22 0.44
N THR A 219 1.92 -11.67 1.43
CA THR A 219 3.20 -10.95 1.22
C THR A 219 4.27 -11.91 0.70
N VAL A 220 4.44 -13.07 1.35
CA VAL A 220 5.46 -14.06 0.97
C VAL A 220 5.15 -14.68 -0.39
N LEU A 221 3.90 -15.12 -0.62
CA LEU A 221 3.49 -15.74 -1.87
C LEU A 221 3.58 -14.77 -3.04
N ALA A 222 3.14 -13.52 -2.87
CA ALA A 222 3.23 -12.51 -3.92
C ALA A 222 4.69 -12.20 -4.28
N THR A 223 5.55 -12.02 -3.28
CA THR A 223 6.99 -11.76 -3.47
C THR A 223 7.69 -12.94 -4.15
N TRP A 224 7.42 -14.16 -3.69
CA TRP A 224 7.99 -15.38 -4.24
C TRP A 224 7.55 -15.58 -5.69
N TYR A 225 6.25 -15.44 -5.97
CA TYR A 225 5.70 -15.62 -7.30
C TYR A 225 6.18 -14.54 -8.28
N ALA A 226 6.32 -13.28 -7.83
CA ALA A 226 6.95 -12.21 -8.63
C ALA A 226 8.41 -12.56 -8.97
N GLY A 227 9.16 -13.08 -8.01
CA GLY A 227 10.52 -13.58 -8.21
C GLY A 227 10.61 -14.71 -9.24
N GLN A 228 9.71 -15.69 -9.17
CA GLN A 228 9.63 -16.79 -10.15
C GLN A 228 9.23 -16.29 -11.52
N ARG A 229 8.23 -15.41 -11.61
CA ARG A 229 7.77 -14.87 -12.90
C ARG A 229 8.87 -14.09 -13.60
N LEU A 230 9.62 -13.27 -12.85
CA LEU A 230 10.76 -12.55 -13.41
C LEU A 230 11.84 -13.49 -13.93
N ARG A 231 11.98 -14.73 -13.41
CA ARG A 231 12.89 -15.76 -13.99
C ARG A 231 12.38 -16.32 -15.32
N SER A 232 11.07 -16.46 -15.47
CA SER A 232 10.46 -16.99 -16.69
C SER A 232 10.39 -15.97 -17.83
N LEU A 233 10.64 -14.68 -17.57
CA LEU A 233 10.77 -13.68 -18.62
C LEU A 233 12.05 -13.96 -19.42
N THR A 234 11.87 -14.61 -20.57
CA THR A 234 12.86 -14.75 -21.65
C THR A 234 12.74 -13.57 -22.60
N LEU A 235 13.86 -13.25 -23.28
CA LEU A 235 13.93 -12.19 -24.30
C LEU A 235 12.71 -12.26 -25.21
N ALA A 236 11.89 -11.20 -25.22
CA ALA A 236 10.96 -11.01 -26.32
C ALA A 236 11.84 -10.74 -27.53
N GLY A 237 12.11 -11.81 -28.29
CA GLY A 237 12.47 -11.68 -29.68
C GLY A 237 11.34 -10.96 -30.39
N GLU A 238 11.73 -9.93 -31.12
CA GLU A 238 11.06 -9.32 -32.27
C GLU A 238 9.71 -9.95 -32.64
N GLU A 239 8.64 -9.22 -32.34
CA GLU A 239 7.47 -9.13 -33.23
C GLU A 239 7.19 -7.65 -33.51
#